data_AF-T0TRE3-F1
#
_entry.id   AF-T0TRE3-F1
#
_cell.length_a   1.000
_cell.length_b   1.000
_cell.length_c   1.000
_cell.angle_alpha   90.00
_cell.angle_beta   90.00
_cell.angle_gamma   90.00
#
_symmetry.space_group_name_H-M   'P 1'
#
loop_
_entity.id
_entity.type
_entity.pdbx_description
1 polymer ?
#
loop_
_entity_poly.entity_id
_entity_poly.type
_entity_poly.pdbx_seq_one_letter_code
_entity_poly.pdbx_strand_id
1 'polypeptide(L)'
;MKTFSKLTLASVSVLALLTLAACGNPKDKTDSSSSAPSSSKVTKESSSTDSNASVKVNKDGSTEVSDGNDNSAKTNGNNTVEANDSEGNSETVGQDVSVEVNSQDGTNVKVGSDGTVSIGN
;
A
#
# COMPACT_ATOMS: atom_id res chain seq x y z
N MET A 1 7.60 -54.94 9.46
CA MET A 1 8.90 -55.07 10.17
C MET A 1 9.77 -53.86 9.79
N LYS A 2 10.49 -53.28 10.79
CA LYS A 2 11.55 -52.25 10.71
C LYS A 2 11.03 -50.82 10.39
N THR A 3 10.91 -49.84 11.30
CA THR A 3 11.87 -49.16 12.20
C THR A 3 13.13 -48.67 11.45
N PHE A 4 13.71 -47.48 11.60
CA PHE A 4 13.67 -46.41 12.61
C PHE A 4 14.04 -45.06 11.93
N SER A 5 13.55 -43.97 12.54
CA SER A 5 14.29 -42.78 12.99
C SER A 5 15.38 -42.17 12.09
N LYS A 6 15.24 -40.86 11.81
CA LYS A 6 16.28 -39.81 12.02
C LYS A 6 15.83 -38.49 11.39
N LEU A 7 15.07 -37.68 12.12
CA LEU A 7 15.18 -36.22 11.97
C LEU A 7 14.86 -35.50 13.29
N THR A 8 15.40 -36.03 14.40
CA THR A 8 15.54 -35.29 15.65
C THR A 8 16.94 -34.69 15.66
N LEU A 9 17.11 -33.47 15.13
CA LEU A 9 18.27 -32.65 15.52
C LEU A 9 18.17 -31.13 15.25
N ALA A 10 17.17 -30.64 14.52
CA ALA A 10 17.11 -29.20 14.20
C ALA A 10 16.29 -28.35 15.20
N SER A 11 15.55 -28.95 16.13
CA SER A 11 14.57 -28.21 16.97
C SER A 11 15.12 -27.67 18.30
N VAL A 12 16.40 -27.86 18.61
CA VAL A 12 16.94 -27.54 19.97
C VAL A 12 17.64 -26.16 20.02
N SER A 13 17.88 -25.50 18.87
CA SER A 13 18.76 -24.33 18.85
C SER A 13 18.09 -22.96 19.04
N VAL A 14 16.75 -22.86 19.12
CA VAL A 14 16.05 -21.57 19.16
C VAL A 14 15.66 -21.12 20.58
N LEU A 15 15.73 -22.01 21.58
CA LEU A 15 15.24 -21.72 22.93
C LEU A 15 16.24 -20.96 23.83
N ALA A 16 17.46 -20.69 23.36
CA ALA A 16 18.54 -20.09 24.16
C ALA A 16 18.66 -18.56 24.08
N LEU A 17 17.82 -17.86 23.31
CA LEU A 17 17.93 -16.41 23.10
C LEU A 17 16.93 -15.55 23.91
N LEU A 18 16.11 -16.14 24.78
CA LEU A 18 15.02 -15.41 25.46
C LEU A 18 15.26 -15.13 26.95
N THR A 19 16.51 -15.05 27.43
CA THR A 19 16.78 -14.76 28.85
C THR A 19 17.79 -13.65 29.06
N LEU A 20 17.49 -12.45 28.54
CA LEU A 20 18.24 -11.25 28.87
C LEU A 20 17.36 -10.24 29.63
N ALA A 21 17.74 -10.02 30.88
CA ALA A 21 17.38 -8.89 31.74
C ALA A 21 15.99 -8.90 32.42
N ALA A 22 15.89 -9.68 33.49
CA ALA A 22 15.27 -9.17 34.71
C ALA A 22 16.34 -8.38 35.50
N CYS A 23 16.20 -7.06 35.59
CA CYS A 23 16.75 -6.17 36.64
C CYS A 23 16.49 -4.71 36.20
N GLY A 24 15.80 -3.84 36.93
CA GLY A 24 15.20 -3.96 38.24
C GLY A 24 14.22 -2.82 38.48
N ASN A 25 13.22 -3.09 39.31
CA ASN A 25 12.51 -2.02 40.00
C ASN A 25 13.34 -1.59 41.20
N PRO A 26 13.55 -0.29 41.44
CA PRO A 26 13.59 0.23 42.78
C PRO A 26 12.21 0.79 43.12
N LYS A 27 11.57 0.10 44.07
CA LYS A 27 10.51 0.69 44.89
C LYS A 27 11.19 1.63 45.89
N ASP A 28 10.54 2.77 46.11
CA ASP A 28 10.59 3.67 47.26
C ASP A 28 11.51 4.91 47.27
N LYS A 29 10.80 6.04 47.04
CA LYS A 29 10.75 7.30 47.82
C LYS A 29 12.03 8.12 48.02
N THR A 30 12.01 9.34 47.48
CA THR A 30 12.65 10.51 48.11
C THR A 30 11.84 11.76 47.75
N ASP A 31 11.58 12.56 48.78
CA ASP A 31 10.77 13.75 48.82
C ASP A 31 11.33 14.95 48.03
N SER A 32 10.40 15.75 47.55
CA SER A 32 10.46 17.22 47.47
C SER A 32 11.24 17.93 46.36
N SER A 33 10.47 18.86 45.77
CA SER A 33 10.84 20.22 45.38
C SER A 33 11.34 20.46 43.96
N SER A 34 10.39 20.90 43.13
CA SER A 34 10.47 22.15 42.36
C SER A 34 11.76 22.38 41.55
N SER A 35 11.66 22.13 40.24
CA SER A 35 12.10 23.07 39.19
C SER A 35 11.52 22.56 37.87
N ALA A 36 10.57 23.29 37.28
CA ALA A 36 9.99 22.93 36.00
C ALA A 36 11.03 23.11 34.88
N PRO A 37 11.42 22.05 34.12
CA PRO A 37 11.86 22.26 32.75
C PRO A 37 10.61 22.27 31.88
N SER A 38 10.46 23.33 31.08
CA SER A 38 9.41 23.49 30.09
C SER A 38 9.20 22.18 29.31
N SER A 39 8.10 21.47 29.57
CA SER A 39 7.69 20.36 28.72
C SER A 39 7.26 20.98 27.40
N SER A 40 8.13 20.94 26.39
CA SER A 40 7.69 21.09 25.02
C SER A 40 6.70 19.96 24.74
N LYS A 41 5.42 20.26 24.95
CA LYS A 41 4.32 19.46 24.44
C LYS A 41 4.59 19.38 22.93
N VAL A 42 5.06 18.24 22.47
CA VAL A 42 5.08 17.93 21.04
C VAL A 42 3.60 17.82 20.66
N THR A 43 3.00 18.95 20.28
CA THR A 43 1.82 18.90 19.43
C THR A 43 2.31 18.23 18.15
N LYS A 44 1.83 17.01 17.91
CA LYS A 44 1.83 16.48 16.54
C LYS A 44 0.85 17.37 15.80
N GLU A 45 1.33 18.49 15.29
CA GLU A 45 0.67 19.22 14.23
C GLU A 45 0.69 18.23 13.04
N SER A 46 -0.35 17.41 12.92
CA SER A 46 -0.65 16.81 11.64
C SER A 46 -0.92 17.99 10.72
N SER A 47 0.07 18.38 9.93
CA SER A 47 -0.18 19.24 8.77
C SER A 47 -0.97 18.37 7.79
N SER A 48 -2.27 18.26 8.04
CA SER A 48 -3.22 17.86 7.02
C SER A 48 -3.20 18.99 6.00
N THR A 49 -2.28 18.93 5.04
CA THR A 49 -2.61 19.48 3.75
C THR A 49 -3.88 18.75 3.34
N ASP A 50 -4.94 19.48 3.01
CA ASP A 50 -6.17 18.92 2.43
C ASP A 50 -5.84 18.34 1.05
N SER A 51 -5.05 17.26 1.03
CA SER A 51 -4.71 16.53 -0.18
C SER A 51 -5.91 15.67 -0.52
N ASN A 52 -6.57 16.01 -1.62
CA ASN A 52 -7.64 15.20 -2.21
C ASN A 52 -7.12 13.88 -2.79
N ALA A 53 -5.80 13.65 -2.74
CA ALA A 53 -5.19 12.37 -3.07
C ALA A 53 -5.75 11.27 -2.18
N SER A 54 -6.22 10.19 -2.80
CA SER A 54 -6.88 9.10 -2.09
C SER A 54 -6.57 7.75 -2.72
N VAL A 55 -6.61 6.72 -1.87
CA VAL A 55 -6.57 5.32 -2.28
C VAL A 55 -7.78 4.64 -1.67
N LYS A 56 -8.62 4.03 -2.51
CA LYS A 56 -9.82 3.31 -2.12
C LYS A 56 -9.71 1.87 -2.58
N VAL A 57 -9.72 0.94 -1.63
CA VAL A 57 -9.74 -0.50 -1.89
C VAL A 57 -11.17 -1.00 -1.66
N ASN A 58 -11.75 -1.60 -2.70
CA ASN A 58 -13.13 -2.06 -2.71
C ASN A 58 -13.22 -3.54 -2.32
N LYS A 59 -14.41 -3.96 -1.86
CA LYS A 59 -14.64 -5.34 -1.39
C LYS A 59 -14.57 -6.39 -2.50
N ASP A 60 -14.76 -5.96 -3.74
CA ASP A 60 -14.65 -6.77 -4.97
C ASP A 60 -13.19 -6.96 -5.43
N GLY A 61 -12.22 -6.41 -4.69
CA GLY A 61 -10.80 -6.48 -5.02
C GLY A 61 -10.30 -5.37 -5.95
N SER A 62 -11.19 -4.50 -6.44
CA SER A 62 -10.78 -3.32 -7.21
C SER A 62 -10.09 -2.29 -6.31
N THR A 63 -9.12 -1.56 -6.87
CA THR A 63 -8.45 -0.45 -6.18
C THR A 63 -8.50 0.78 -7.06
N GLU A 64 -8.94 1.89 -6.48
CA GLU A 64 -9.00 3.22 -7.08
C GLU A 64 -7.94 4.10 -6.42
N VAL A 65 -7.15 4.81 -7.23
CA VAL A 65 -6.16 5.79 -6.80
C VAL A 65 -6.47 7.10 -7.51
N SER A 66 -6.48 8.20 -6.77
CA SER A 66 -6.56 9.55 -7.33
C SER A 66 -5.48 10.42 -6.69
N ASP A 67 -4.91 11.34 -7.47
CA ASP A 67 -3.98 12.35 -6.96
C ASP A 67 -4.70 13.62 -6.45
N GLY A 68 -6.03 13.69 -6.59
CA GLY A 68 -6.83 14.84 -6.18
C GLY A 68 -6.91 15.97 -7.20
N ASN A 69 -6.32 15.78 -8.38
CA ASN A 69 -6.30 16.71 -9.51
C ASN A 69 -6.99 16.10 -10.74
N ASP A 70 -8.06 15.33 -10.53
CA ASP A 70 -8.82 14.59 -11.55
C ASP A 70 -8.04 13.50 -12.30
N ASN A 71 -6.73 13.31 -12.03
CA ASN A 71 -6.04 12.11 -12.47
C ASN A 71 -6.42 10.94 -11.57
N SER A 72 -6.69 9.80 -12.19
CA SER A 72 -7.04 8.59 -11.48
C SER A 72 -6.60 7.34 -12.21
N ALA A 73 -6.38 6.28 -11.44
CA ALA A 73 -6.19 4.94 -11.95
C ALA A 73 -7.03 3.95 -11.14
N LYS A 74 -7.62 2.98 -11.82
CA LYS A 74 -8.40 1.91 -11.22
C LYS A 74 -7.96 0.56 -11.75
N THR A 75 -7.71 -0.36 -10.84
CA THR A 75 -7.70 -1.79 -11.15
C THR A 75 -9.10 -2.33 -10.86
N ASN A 76 -9.71 -3.02 -11.82
CA ASN A 76 -11.04 -3.61 -11.65
C ASN A 76 -10.96 -5.06 -11.15
N GLY A 77 -12.03 -5.54 -10.52
CA GLY A 77 -12.13 -6.94 -10.07
C GLY A 77 -12.10 -7.98 -11.21
N ASN A 78 -12.27 -7.52 -12.45
CA ASN A 78 -12.10 -8.32 -13.66
C ASN A 78 -10.69 -8.16 -14.26
N ASN A 79 -9.67 -7.77 -13.50
CA ASN A 79 -8.28 -7.64 -13.98
C ASN A 79 -8.07 -6.72 -15.20
N THR A 80 -8.97 -5.76 -15.43
CA THR A 80 -8.71 -4.61 -16.30
C THR A 80 -8.12 -3.46 -15.51
N VAL A 81 -7.40 -2.57 -16.19
CA VAL A 81 -6.88 -1.33 -15.61
C VAL A 81 -7.40 -0.17 -16.43
N GLU A 82 -7.89 0.86 -15.75
CA GLU A 82 -8.35 2.11 -16.35
C GLU A 82 -7.52 3.25 -15.76
N ALA A 83 -7.04 4.15 -16.59
CA ALA A 83 -6.37 5.39 -16.18
C ALA A 83 -7.05 6.56 -16.87
N ASN A 84 -7.24 7.65 -16.13
CA ASN A 84 -7.81 8.89 -16.64
C ASN A 84 -6.92 10.05 -16.21
N ASP A 85 -6.75 11.01 -17.09
CA ASP A 85 -6.10 12.27 -16.74
C ASP A 85 -7.12 13.42 -16.60
N SER A 86 -6.62 14.54 -16.07
CA SER A 86 -7.38 15.76 -15.85
C SER A 86 -7.83 16.44 -17.15
N GLU A 87 -7.27 16.06 -18.30
CA GLU A 87 -7.60 16.61 -19.61
C GLU A 87 -8.77 15.85 -20.26
N GLY A 88 -9.23 14.76 -19.63
CA GLY A 88 -10.32 13.92 -20.14
C GLY A 88 -9.83 12.84 -21.09
N ASN A 89 -8.53 12.56 -21.14
CA ASN A 89 -8.00 11.40 -21.83
C ASN A 89 -8.13 10.17 -20.92
N SER A 90 -8.28 9.00 -21.54
CA SER A 90 -8.37 7.73 -20.83
C SER A 90 -7.59 6.62 -21.55
N GLU A 91 -7.08 5.69 -20.75
CA GLU A 91 -6.46 4.45 -21.22
C GLU A 91 -7.11 3.28 -20.48
N THR A 92 -7.42 2.22 -21.22
CA THR A 92 -7.89 0.95 -20.66
C THR A 92 -7.00 -0.18 -21.15
N VAL A 93 -6.47 -0.96 -20.21
CA VAL A 93 -5.78 -2.22 -20.51
C VAL A 93 -6.75 -3.37 -20.19
N GLY A 94 -7.11 -4.11 -21.25
CA GLY A 94 -7.97 -5.27 -21.18
C GLY A 94 -7.25 -6.51 -20.65
N GLN A 95 -8.02 -7.48 -20.16
CA GLN A 95 -7.49 -8.77 -19.70
C GLN A 95 -6.81 -9.58 -20.81
N ASP A 96 -7.25 -9.37 -22.04
CA ASP A 96 -6.70 -9.99 -23.23
C ASP A 96 -5.41 -9.31 -23.70
N VAL A 97 -4.85 -8.38 -22.92
CA VAL A 97 -3.68 -7.57 -23.30
C VAL A 97 -4.02 -6.59 -24.45
N SER A 98 -5.30 -6.32 -24.68
CA SER A 98 -5.72 -5.19 -25.51
C SER A 98 -5.48 -3.87 -24.77
N VAL A 99 -5.23 -2.81 -25.53
CA VAL A 99 -5.12 -1.45 -25.02
C VAL A 99 -6.04 -0.55 -25.81
N GLU A 100 -6.84 0.26 -25.13
CA GLU A 100 -7.65 1.30 -25.74
C GLU A 100 -7.25 2.65 -25.13
N VAL A 101 -6.83 3.58 -25.97
CA VAL A 101 -6.56 4.97 -25.60
C VAL A 101 -7.60 5.84 -26.27
N ASN A 102 -8.24 6.71 -25.49
CA ASN A 102 -9.21 7.68 -25.97
C ASN A 102 -8.77 9.07 -25.51
N SER A 103 -8.61 9.97 -26.47
CA SER A 103 -8.31 11.37 -26.18
C SER A 103 -9.58 12.22 -26.24
N GLN A 104 -9.63 13.26 -25.42
CA GLN A 104 -10.70 14.26 -25.42
C GLN A 104 -11.00 14.81 -26.83
N ASP A 105 -9.98 14.91 -27.68
CA ASP A 105 -10.08 15.39 -29.07
C ASP A 105 -10.76 14.40 -30.02
N GLY A 106 -11.33 13.31 -29.49
CA GLY A 106 -12.03 12.27 -30.23
C GLY A 106 -11.11 11.24 -30.89
N THR A 107 -9.79 11.36 -30.76
CA THR A 107 -8.87 10.35 -31.31
C THR A 107 -8.89 9.09 -30.45
N ASN A 108 -9.15 7.95 -31.08
CA ASN A 108 -9.17 6.65 -30.45
C ASN A 108 -8.08 5.76 -31.06
N VAL A 109 -7.27 5.14 -30.21
CA VAL A 109 -6.30 4.12 -30.59
C VAL A 109 -6.66 2.81 -29.90
N LYS A 110 -6.82 1.74 -30.66
CA LYS A 110 -7.03 0.39 -30.14
C LYS A 110 -5.91 -0.51 -30.60
N VAL A 111 -5.24 -1.14 -29.64
CA VAL A 111 -4.27 -2.21 -29.87
C VAL A 111 -4.95 -3.53 -29.49
N GLY A 112 -5.16 -4.39 -30.48
CA GLY A 112 -5.69 -5.73 -30.26
C GLY A 112 -4.65 -6.64 -29.61
N SER A 113 -5.13 -7.70 -28.96
CA SER A 113 -4.29 -8.75 -28.38
C SER A 113 -3.45 -9.51 -29.41
N ASP A 114 -3.83 -9.43 -30.69
CA ASP A 114 -3.09 -9.93 -31.84
C ASP A 114 -2.04 -8.95 -32.38
N GLY A 115 -1.86 -7.79 -31.71
CA GLY A 115 -0.93 -6.73 -32.10
C GLY A 115 -1.45 -5.83 -33.21
N THR A 116 -2.70 -5.99 -33.66
CA THR A 116 -3.30 -5.06 -34.62
C THR A 116 -3.49 -3.69 -33.99
N VAL A 117 -3.25 -2.64 -34.76
CA VAL A 117 -3.45 -1.25 -34.31
C VAL A 117 -4.49 -0.59 -35.19
N SER A 118 -5.55 -0.08 -34.57
CA SER A 118 -6.60 0.71 -35.23
C SER A 118 -6.60 2.12 -34.66
N ILE A 119 -6.68 3.11 -35.54
CA ILE A 119 -6.71 4.53 -35.18
C ILE A 119 -7.95 5.15 -35.83
N GLY A 120 -8.75 5.84 -35.04
CA GLY A 120 -9.97 6.53 -35.48
C GLY A 120 -10.13 7.91 -34.83
N ASN A 121 -11.07 8.69 -35.37
CA ASN A 121 -11.57 9.97 -34.82
C ASN A 121 -13.09 10.03 -35.06
#